data_AF-A0A671SY54-F1
#
_entry.id   AF-A0A671SY54-F1
#
_cell.length_a   1.000
_cell.length_b   1.000
_cell.length_c   1.000
_cell.angle_alpha   90.00
_cell.angle_beta   90.00
_cell.angle_gamma   90.00
#
_symmetry.space_group_name_H-M   'P 1'
#
loop_
_entity.id
_entity.type
_entity.pdbx_description
1 polymer ?
#
loop_
_entity_poly.entity_id
_entity_poly.type
_entity_poly.pdbx_seq_one_letter_code
_entity_poly.pdbx_strand_id
1 'polypeptide(L)'
;MAYSLSLSLLYLGLLCGNGLVSARGSELFTADPSRGPHFTGCRSREQETFRCWWSAGTFQNLTEPGALRVFYQTKNALSEWQECPDYTHTVENECYFNKSYTYIWTSYCIQLRSVPQNITYDEACFTVENIGELIAMELLHEG
;
A
#
# COMPACT_ATOMS: atom_id res chain seq x y z
N MET A 1 -48.43 -42.44 -1.69
CA MET A 1 -47.80 -41.74 -2.84
C MET A 1 -48.00 -40.23 -2.70
N ALA A 2 -47.45 -39.62 -1.64
CA ALA A 2 -47.67 -38.20 -1.31
C ALA A 2 -46.38 -37.49 -0.87
N TYR A 3 -45.23 -38.16 -0.96
CA TYR A 3 -43.94 -37.70 -0.43
C TYR A 3 -43.00 -37.19 -1.53
N SER A 4 -43.35 -37.38 -2.80
CA SER A 4 -42.53 -36.94 -3.95
C SER A 4 -42.83 -35.50 -4.39
N LEU A 5 -44.03 -34.96 -4.12
CA LEU A 5 -44.41 -33.58 -4.46
C LEU A 5 -43.89 -32.56 -3.43
N SER A 6 -43.52 -32.99 -2.23
CA SER A 6 -42.97 -32.12 -1.18
C SER A 6 -41.48 -31.78 -1.38
N LEU A 7 -40.72 -32.64 -2.06
CA LEU A 7 -39.29 -32.37 -2.34
C LEU A 7 -39.07 -31.38 -3.48
N SER A 8 -40.02 -31.26 -4.43
CA SER A 8 -39.91 -30.34 -5.57
C SER A 8 -40.07 -28.86 -5.16
N LEU A 9 -40.87 -28.58 -4.12
CA LEU A 9 -41.13 -27.22 -3.64
C LEU A 9 -40.01 -26.66 -2.76
N LEU A 10 -39.16 -27.51 -2.18
CA LEU A 10 -37.98 -27.09 -1.43
C LEU A 10 -36.83 -26.64 -2.34
N TYR A 11 -36.80 -27.08 -3.61
CA TYR A 11 -35.70 -26.72 -4.53
C TYR A 11 -35.94 -25.38 -5.26
N LEU A 12 -37.19 -24.95 -5.46
CA LEU A 12 -37.48 -23.64 -6.08
C LEU A 12 -37.38 -22.45 -5.10
N GLY A 13 -37.31 -22.69 -3.79
CA GLY A 13 -37.06 -21.65 -2.78
C GLY A 13 -35.60 -21.22 -2.66
N LEU A 14 -34.67 -21.87 -3.37
CA LEU A 14 -33.23 -21.59 -3.27
C LEU A 14 -32.68 -20.60 -4.31
N LEU A 15 -33.55 -19.98 -5.13
CA LEU A 15 -33.13 -19.07 -6.20
C LEU A 15 -33.54 -17.60 -6.02
N CYS A 16 -34.09 -17.20 -4.86
CA CYS A 16 -34.38 -15.78 -4.59
C CYS A 16 -34.03 -15.39 -3.14
N GLY A 17 -32.97 -14.60 -2.96
CA GLY A 17 -32.60 -13.91 -1.71
C GLY A 17 -31.72 -14.76 -0.81
N ASN A 18 -30.42 -14.49 -0.65
CA ASN A 18 -29.85 -13.20 -0.33
C ASN A 18 -28.57 -12.96 -1.13
N GLY A 19 -28.66 -12.11 -2.14
CA GLY A 19 -27.49 -11.33 -2.54
C GLY A 19 -27.17 -10.38 -1.39
N LEU A 20 -26.29 -10.80 -0.48
CA LEU A 20 -25.46 -9.81 0.18
C LEU A 20 -24.48 -9.32 -0.87
N VAL A 21 -24.95 -8.35 -1.68
CA VAL A 21 -24.07 -7.32 -2.19
C VAL A 21 -23.38 -6.79 -0.94
N SER A 22 -22.13 -7.19 -0.74
CA SER A 22 -21.24 -6.57 0.24
C SER A 22 -21.03 -5.14 -0.26
N ALA A 23 -21.96 -4.27 0.11
CA ALA A 23 -21.87 -2.85 -0.10
C ALA A 23 -20.77 -2.37 0.84
N ARG A 24 -19.62 -2.05 0.24
CA ARG A 24 -18.58 -1.16 0.77
C ARG A 24 -18.30 -1.35 2.26
N GLY A 25 -17.37 -2.25 2.57
CA GLY A 25 -16.38 -1.88 3.56
C GLY A 25 -15.61 -0.68 2.99
N SER A 26 -16.00 0.55 3.34
CA SER A 26 -14.99 1.57 3.51
C SER A 26 -14.11 1.03 4.61
N GLU A 27 -13.01 0.39 4.25
CA GLU A 27 -11.95 0.03 5.19
C GLU A 27 -11.53 1.34 5.83
N LEU A 28 -12.04 1.54 7.04
CA LEU A 28 -11.59 2.58 7.91
C LEU A 28 -10.09 2.33 8.07
N PHE A 29 -9.26 3.27 7.62
CA PHE A 29 -7.83 3.30 7.91
C PHE A 29 -7.66 3.42 9.43
N THR A 30 -7.85 2.33 10.15
CA THR A 30 -7.45 2.23 11.54
C THR A 30 -5.94 2.10 11.51
N ALA A 31 -5.26 3.23 11.67
CA ALA A 31 -3.87 3.24 12.06
C ALA A 31 -3.72 2.33 13.28
N ASP A 32 -3.03 1.21 13.12
CA ASP A 32 -2.64 0.37 14.23
C ASP A 32 -1.79 1.22 15.19
N PRO A 33 -2.29 1.54 16.40
CA PRO A 33 -1.59 2.42 17.33
C PRO A 33 -0.29 1.80 17.88
N SER A 34 0.00 0.52 17.57
CA SER A 34 1.22 -0.17 18.00
C SER A 34 2.32 -0.24 16.93
N ARG A 35 2.04 0.20 15.71
CA ARG A 35 2.98 0.06 14.58
C ARG A 35 4.02 1.19 14.64
N GLY A 36 5.31 0.84 14.65
CA GLY A 36 6.43 1.78 14.54
C GLY A 36 6.48 2.48 13.17
N PRO A 37 7.58 3.14 12.79
CA PRO A 37 7.68 3.75 11.47
C PRO A 37 7.37 2.76 10.35
N HIS A 38 6.39 3.06 9.51
CA HIS A 38 5.96 2.21 8.41
C HIS A 38 5.39 3.05 7.29
N PHE A 39 5.43 2.52 6.07
CA PHE A 39 4.73 3.14 4.95
C PHE A 39 3.23 2.87 5.05
N THR A 40 2.45 3.89 4.74
CA THR A 40 0.98 3.85 4.80
C THR A 40 0.36 3.56 3.43
N GLY A 41 1.13 3.73 2.35
CA GLY A 41 0.74 3.29 1.02
C GLY A 41 1.53 3.99 -0.08
N CYS A 42 1.39 3.45 -1.29
CA CYS A 42 1.87 4.10 -2.51
C CYS A 42 0.73 4.20 -3.52
N ARG A 43 0.76 5.24 -4.36
CA ARG A 43 -0.22 5.47 -5.42
C ARG A 43 0.44 5.99 -6.69
N SER A 44 0.15 5.35 -7.82
CA SER A 44 0.47 5.91 -9.13
C SER A 44 -0.76 6.54 -9.77
N ARG A 45 -0.59 7.73 -10.37
CA ARG A 45 -1.60 8.32 -11.25
C ARG A 45 -1.15 8.10 -12.69
N GLU A 46 -2.03 7.51 -13.49
CA GLU A 46 -1.86 7.35 -14.94
C GLU A 46 -0.58 6.59 -15.35
N GLN A 47 0.07 5.88 -14.41
CA GLN A 47 1.34 5.16 -14.62
C GLN A 47 2.52 6.05 -15.07
N GLU A 48 2.41 7.38 -14.92
CA GLU A 48 3.47 8.32 -15.29
C GLU A 48 4.25 8.85 -14.08
N THR A 49 3.63 8.82 -12.91
CA THR A 49 4.19 9.30 -11.64
C THR A 49 3.69 8.42 -10.52
N PHE A 50 4.42 8.35 -9.42
CA PHE A 50 3.89 7.72 -8.21
C PHE A 50 4.35 8.45 -6.95
N ARG A 51 3.61 8.23 -5.88
CA ARG A 51 3.87 8.79 -4.55
C ARG A 51 3.81 7.70 -3.53
N CYS A 52 4.59 7.83 -2.47
CA CYS A 52 4.52 6.97 -1.31
C CYS A 52 4.45 7.82 -0.04
N TRP A 53 3.68 7.33 0.93
CA TRP A 53 3.48 7.96 2.22
C TRP A 53 3.91 7.05 3.35
N TRP A 54 4.30 7.64 4.47
CA TRP A 54 4.64 6.92 5.69
C TRP A 54 4.11 7.61 6.93
N SER A 55 4.14 6.87 8.03
CA SER A 55 3.87 7.37 9.38
C SER A 55 4.98 6.92 10.31
N ALA A 56 5.39 7.78 11.24
CA ALA A 56 6.25 7.40 12.36
C ALA A 56 5.52 6.48 13.37
N GLY A 57 4.20 6.34 13.23
CA GLY A 57 3.37 5.60 14.18
C GLY A 57 3.34 6.28 15.54
N THR A 58 3.42 5.50 16.61
CA THR A 58 3.47 6.03 18.00
C THR A 58 4.88 6.34 18.50
N PHE A 59 5.91 6.19 17.67
CA PHE A 59 7.30 6.49 18.03
C PHE A 59 7.56 8.00 18.07
N GLN A 60 7.52 8.60 19.25
CA GLN A 60 7.78 10.04 19.43
C GLN A 60 9.22 10.47 19.10
N ASN A 61 10.19 9.56 19.16
CA ASN A 61 11.61 9.90 18.92
C ASN A 61 11.95 10.11 17.43
N LEU A 62 10.99 9.94 16.52
CA LEU A 62 11.20 10.00 15.05
C LEU A 62 10.15 10.88 14.34
N THR A 63 9.48 11.76 15.08
CA THR A 63 8.47 12.68 14.51
C THR A 63 9.05 13.97 13.94
N GLU A 64 10.32 14.27 14.24
CA GLU A 64 10.96 15.48 13.71
C GLU A 64 11.13 15.41 12.18
N PRO A 65 10.91 16.51 11.44
CA PRO A 65 11.11 16.55 10.00
C PRO A 65 12.49 16.06 9.58
N GLY A 66 12.53 15.04 8.71
CA GLY A 66 13.77 14.45 8.20
C GLY A 66 14.43 13.41 9.11
N ALA A 67 13.84 13.06 10.26
CA ALA A 67 14.29 11.94 11.09
C ALA A 67 14.13 10.59 10.37
N LEU A 68 13.12 10.49 9.51
CA LEU A 68 12.88 9.39 8.58
C LEU A 68 13.11 9.85 7.14
N ARG A 69 13.73 8.99 6.34
CA ARG A 69 13.98 9.20 4.91
C ARG A 69 13.60 7.94 4.14
N VAL A 70 13.10 8.15 2.93
CA VAL A 70 12.80 7.08 1.98
C VAL A 70 13.99 6.89 1.07
N PHE A 71 14.41 5.64 0.91
CA PHE A 71 15.38 5.22 -0.09
C PHE A 71 14.71 4.30 -1.08
N TYR A 72 15.15 4.31 -2.34
CA TYR A 72 14.64 3.44 -3.38
C TYR A 72 15.75 2.81 -4.21
N GLN A 73 15.42 1.70 -4.84
CA GLN A 73 16.25 1.03 -5.84
C GLN A 73 15.32 0.41 -6.88
N THR A 74 15.75 0.37 -8.14
CA THR A 74 15.05 -0.41 -9.17
C THR A 74 15.73 -1.76 -9.34
N LYS A 75 14.96 -2.84 -9.45
CA LYS A 75 15.46 -4.22 -9.49
C LYS A 75 16.42 -4.49 -10.67
N ASN A 76 16.30 -3.70 -11.73
CA ASN A 76 17.11 -3.82 -12.95
C ASN A 76 18.37 -2.97 -12.92
N ALA A 77 18.53 -2.08 -11.94
CA ALA A 77 19.73 -1.29 -11.79
C ALA A 77 20.73 -2.03 -10.89
N LEU A 78 21.98 -2.12 -11.34
CA LEU A 78 23.14 -2.39 -10.48
C LEU A 78 23.39 -1.23 -9.47
N SER A 79 22.43 -0.33 -9.31
CA SER A 79 22.56 0.93 -8.60
C SER A 79 22.50 0.70 -7.10
N GLU A 80 23.28 1.49 -6.37
CA GLU A 80 23.11 1.65 -4.93
C GLU A 80 21.73 2.24 -4.60
N TRP A 81 21.30 2.08 -3.35
CA TRP A 81 20.09 2.71 -2.81
C TRP A 81 20.20 4.23 -2.92
N GLN A 82 19.20 4.85 -3.56
CA GLN A 82 19.13 6.30 -3.75
C GLN A 82 18.09 6.90 -2.80
N GLU A 83 18.35 8.09 -2.29
CA GLU A 83 17.35 8.80 -1.48
C GLU A 83 16.19 9.30 -2.37
N CYS A 84 14.99 9.41 -1.79
CA CYS A 84 13.82 9.99 -2.42
C CYS A 84 14.15 11.23 -3.27
N PRO A 85 13.69 11.30 -4.53
CA PRO A 85 14.05 12.39 -5.42
C PRO A 85 13.38 13.73 -5.06
N ASP A 86 12.20 13.69 -4.43
CA ASP A 86 11.46 14.89 -4.04
C ASP A 86 10.57 14.62 -2.81
N TYR A 87 10.90 15.29 -1.70
CA TYR A 87 10.05 15.35 -0.51
C TYR A 87 9.15 16.57 -0.60
N THR A 88 7.85 16.36 -0.77
CA THR A 88 6.95 17.51 -1.01
C THR A 88 6.78 18.36 0.25
N HIS A 89 6.73 19.68 0.08
CA HIS A 89 6.52 20.62 1.20
C HIS A 89 5.06 20.78 1.59
N THR A 90 4.12 20.38 0.73
CA THR A 90 2.68 20.59 0.92
C THR A 90 1.96 19.39 1.50
N VAL A 91 2.52 18.19 1.36
CA VAL A 91 2.00 16.94 1.93
C VAL A 91 3.06 16.37 2.85
N GLU A 92 2.69 16.17 4.11
CA GLU A 92 3.59 15.61 5.11
C GLU A 92 3.92 14.15 4.79
N ASN A 93 5.16 13.75 5.07
CA ASN A 93 5.62 12.37 4.93
C ASN A 93 5.30 11.78 3.55
N GLU A 94 5.50 12.57 2.49
CA GLU A 94 5.31 12.17 1.09
C GLU A 94 6.66 12.17 0.37
N CYS A 95 6.91 11.10 -0.38
CA CYS A 95 7.97 11.01 -1.38
C CYS A 95 7.33 10.97 -2.77
N TYR A 96 7.72 11.90 -3.64
CA TYR A 96 7.17 12.05 -4.97
C TYR A 96 8.16 11.64 -6.06
N PHE A 97 7.76 10.67 -6.88
CA PHE A 97 8.50 10.24 -8.06
C PHE A 97 7.86 10.86 -9.30
N ASN A 98 8.55 11.86 -9.86
CA ASN A 98 8.11 12.50 -11.10
C ASN A 98 8.35 11.57 -12.32
N LYS A 99 7.99 12.06 -13.51
CA LYS A 99 8.10 11.30 -14.78
C LYS A 99 9.53 10.85 -15.10
N SER A 100 10.55 11.62 -14.71
CA SER A 100 11.95 11.27 -14.94
C SER A 100 12.45 10.15 -14.03
N TYR A 101 11.78 9.91 -12.90
CA TYR A 101 12.13 8.87 -11.92
C TYR A 101 11.12 7.70 -11.93
N THR A 102 10.13 7.73 -12.81
CA THR A 102 9.08 6.71 -12.93
C THR A 102 9.24 5.95 -14.24
N TYR A 103 9.49 4.65 -14.15
CA TYR A 103 9.60 3.75 -15.28
C TYR A 103 8.52 2.65 -15.21
N ILE A 104 7.64 2.62 -16.21
CA ILE A 104 6.59 1.60 -16.31
C ILE A 104 7.25 0.21 -16.48
N TRP A 105 6.63 -0.85 -15.95
CA TRP A 105 7.15 -2.23 -15.97
C TRP A 105 8.47 -2.42 -15.20
N THR A 106 8.88 -1.41 -14.43
CA THR A 106 10.05 -1.51 -13.56
C THR A 106 9.60 -1.85 -12.15
N SER A 107 10.30 -2.82 -11.55
CA SER A 107 10.13 -3.14 -10.14
C SER A 107 10.98 -2.19 -9.30
N TYR A 108 10.34 -1.54 -8.35
CA TYR A 108 10.94 -0.67 -7.35
C TYR A 108 10.92 -1.39 -6.01
N CYS A 109 12.00 -1.24 -5.26
CA CYS A 109 12.01 -1.49 -3.82
C CYS A 109 12.26 -0.16 -3.12
N ILE A 110 11.53 0.08 -2.04
CA ILE A 110 11.65 1.27 -1.18
C ILE A 110 11.91 0.85 0.25
N GLN A 111 12.70 1.65 0.97
CA GLN A 111 13.01 1.47 2.38
C GLN A 111 12.76 2.75 3.15
N LEU A 112 12.13 2.61 4.31
CA LEU A 112 11.99 3.69 5.29
C LEU A 112 13.11 3.56 6.32
N ARG A 113 14.02 4.54 6.34
CA ARG A 113 15.20 4.51 7.22
C ARG A 113 15.20 5.69 8.19
N SER A 114 15.67 5.46 9.40
CA SER A 114 16.08 6.55 10.30
C SER A 114 17.49 6.98 9.96
N VAL A 115 17.69 8.27 9.65
CA VAL A 115 19.03 8.82 9.40
C VAL A 115 19.85 8.91 10.68
N PRO A 116 19.32 9.41 11.82
CA PRO A 116 20.11 9.48 13.06
C PRO A 116 20.60 8.12 13.56
N GLN A 117 19.80 7.06 13.36
CA GLN A 117 20.07 5.74 13.93
C GLN A 117 20.63 4.75 12.90
N ASN A 118 20.57 5.08 11.60
CA ASN A 118 20.90 4.19 10.50
C ASN A 118 20.18 2.83 10.56
N ILE A 119 18.89 2.86 10.93
CA ILE A 119 18.02 1.68 11.05
C ILE A 119 16.99 1.71 9.92
N THR A 120 16.78 0.57 9.25
CA THR A 120 15.66 0.36 8.33
C THR A 120 14.45 -0.17 9.12
N TYR A 121 13.32 0.51 9.02
CA TYR A 121 12.10 0.18 9.75
C TYR A 121 11.07 -0.57 8.90
N ASP A 122 11.01 -0.25 7.61
CA ASP A 122 10.04 -0.84 6.70
C ASP A 122 10.64 -0.93 5.28
N GLU A 123 10.20 -1.94 4.53
CA GLU A 123 10.63 -2.21 3.16
C GLU A 123 9.46 -2.75 2.34
N ALA A 124 9.30 -2.22 1.13
CA ALA A 124 8.32 -2.73 0.17
C ALA A 124 8.90 -2.79 -1.23
N CYS A 125 8.50 -3.80 -1.98
CA CYS A 125 8.80 -3.91 -3.41
C CYS A 125 7.51 -4.04 -4.22
N PHE A 126 7.41 -3.31 -5.32
CA PHE A 126 6.23 -3.30 -6.20
C PHE A 126 6.63 -2.99 -7.66
N THR A 127 5.73 -3.26 -8.60
CA THR A 127 5.83 -2.77 -9.98
C THR A 127 4.90 -1.57 -10.18
N VAL A 128 5.32 -0.62 -11.01
CA VAL A 128 4.54 0.62 -11.24
C VAL A 128 3.13 0.35 -11.76
N GLU A 129 2.93 -0.70 -12.58
CA GLU A 129 1.60 -1.07 -13.08
C GLU A 129 0.62 -1.45 -11.97
N ASN A 130 1.12 -2.02 -10.88
CA ASN A 130 0.29 -2.56 -9.81
C ASN A 130 -0.15 -1.47 -8.82
N ILE A 131 0.45 -0.27 -8.89
CA ILE A 131 0.12 0.87 -8.01
C ILE A 131 -1.09 1.70 -8.51
N GLY A 132 -1.79 1.21 -9.56
CA GLY A 132 -2.96 1.89 -10.14
C GLY A 132 -4.17 1.93 -9.20
N GLU A 133 -4.21 1.04 -8.21
CA GLU A 133 -5.14 1.06 -7.08
C GLU A 133 -4.26 1.28 -5.84
N LEU A 134 -4.68 2.10 -4.88
CA LEU A 134 -3.91 2.39 -3.68
C LEU A 134 -3.41 1.06 -3.07
N ILE A 135 -2.11 0.75 -3.18
CA ILE A 135 -1.58 -0.47 -2.57
C ILE A 135 -1.42 -0.15 -1.10
N ALA A 136 -2.31 -0.68 -0.27
CA ALA A 136 -2.05 -0.80 1.16
C ALA A 136 -0.83 -1.71 1.31
N MET A 137 0.23 -1.22 1.95
CA MET A 137 1.46 -1.99 2.08
C MET A 137 1.34 -3.26 2.92
N GLU A 138 0.22 -3.43 3.64
CA GLU A 138 -0.16 -4.70 4.25
C GLU A 138 -0.33 -5.84 3.23
N LEU A 139 -0.70 -5.51 1.98
CA LEU A 139 -0.87 -6.48 0.89
C LEU A 139 0.46 -6.92 0.25
N LEU A 140 1.59 -6.26 0.56
CA LEU A 140 2.92 -6.66 0.08
C LEU A 140 3.62 -7.65 1.02
N HIS A 141 3.14 -7.81 2.25
CA HIS A 141 3.68 -8.78 3.21
C HIS A 141 3.05 -10.18 3.07
N GLU A 142 1.96 -10.30 2.33
CA GLU A 142 1.17 -11.54 2.12
C GLU A 142 1.43 -12.20 0.75
N GLY A 143 2.52 -11.85 0.06
CA GLY A 143 2.87 -12.33 -1.30
C GLY A 143 4.13 -13.17 -1.37
#